data_AF-A0A9N7RTW5-F1
#
_entry.id   AF-A0A9N7RTW5-F1
#
_cell.length_a   1.000
_cell.length_b   1.000
_cell.length_c   1.000
_cell.angle_alpha   90.00
_cell.angle_beta   90.00
_cell.angle_gamma   90.00
#
_symmetry.space_group_name_H-M   'P 1'
#
loop_
_entity.id
_entity.type
_entity.pdbx_description
1 polymer ?
#
loop_
_entity_poly.entity_id
_entity_poly.type
_entity_poly.pdbx_seq_one_letter_code
_entity_poly.pdbx_strand_id
1 'polypeptide(L)'
;MNILSKTTTLSLLLLFFQTTQAIIFNITNNCPYTIWPAAVPGGGRRLDPGQNWIIFFHDGPRSAKIWARTNCTFDSSGRGHCLTGDCDGQLACGSYEEVSGLVHVPGGRPDQHVYLPGWDEL
;
A
#
# COMPACT_ATOMS: atom_id res chain seq x y z
N MET A 1 -32.23 -38.24 21.53
CA MET A 1 -31.16 -37.26 21.24
C MET A 1 -30.32 -37.81 20.10
N ASN A 2 -30.58 -37.32 18.88
CA ASN A 2 -30.26 -38.03 17.64
C ASN A 2 -28.83 -37.74 17.19
N ILE A 3 -28.00 -38.79 17.09
CA ILE A 3 -26.59 -38.72 16.67
C ILE A 3 -26.45 -37.99 15.31
N LEU A 4 -27.42 -38.15 14.41
CA LEU A 4 -27.50 -37.46 13.12
C LEU A 4 -27.63 -35.93 13.22
N SER A 5 -28.20 -35.40 14.31
CA SER A 5 -28.31 -33.95 14.55
C SER A 5 -26.98 -33.35 15.00
N LYS A 6 -26.18 -34.11 15.76
CA LYS A 6 -24.85 -33.70 16.24
C LYS A 6 -23.80 -33.68 15.13
N THR A 7 -23.88 -34.62 14.18
CA THR A 7 -22.97 -34.65 13.03
C THR A 7 -23.28 -33.54 12.03
N THR A 8 -24.56 -33.23 11.80
CA THR A 8 -24.98 -32.12 10.92
C THR A 8 -24.55 -30.76 11.48
N THR A 9 -24.68 -30.56 12.79
CA THR A 9 -24.24 -29.32 13.46
C THR A 9 -22.72 -29.15 13.44
N LEU A 10 -21.96 -30.25 13.59
CA LEU A 10 -20.50 -30.21 13.51
C LEU A 10 -20.01 -29.93 12.07
N SER A 11 -20.66 -30.51 11.06
CA SER A 11 -20.36 -30.27 9.64
C SER A 11 -20.62 -28.81 9.22
N LEU A 12 -21.71 -28.22 9.72
CA LEU A 12 -22.04 -26.81 9.46
C LEU A 12 -21.03 -25.84 10.12
N LEU A 13 -20.43 -26.22 11.26
CA LEU A 13 -19.47 -25.39 11.99
C LEU A 13 -18.09 -25.30 11.28
N LEU A 14 -17.71 -26.34 10.53
CA LEU A 14 -16.46 -26.39 9.76
C LEU A 14 -16.47 -25.52 8.49
N LEU A 15 -17.65 -25.06 8.03
CA LEU A 15 -17.79 -24.20 6.85
C LEU A 15 -17.48 -22.71 7.10
N PHE A 16 -17.22 -22.32 8.37
CA PHE A 16 -17.00 -20.92 8.75
C PHE A 16 -15.53 -20.54 9.02
N PHE A 17 -14.57 -21.42 8.73
CA PHE A 17 -13.14 -21.06 8.80
C PHE A 17 -12.75 -20.20 7.61
N GLN A 18 -13.11 -18.91 7.65
CA GLN A 18 -12.57 -17.90 6.76
C GLN A 18 -11.15 -17.58 7.20
N THR A 19 -10.15 -17.97 6.42
CA THR A 19 -8.76 -17.54 6.62
C THR A 19 -8.63 -16.11 6.12
N THR A 20 -8.46 -15.13 7.00
CA THR A 20 -8.09 -13.76 6.59
C THR A 20 -6.62 -13.75 6.18
N GLN A 21 -6.32 -13.25 4.99
CA GLN A 21 -4.93 -13.03 4.55
C GLN A 21 -4.58 -11.56 4.75
N ALA A 22 -3.65 -11.33 5.68
CA ALA A 22 -3.03 -10.02 5.82
C ALA A 22 -2.13 -9.72 4.61
N ILE A 23 -2.14 -8.47 4.16
CA ILE A 23 -1.22 -8.00 3.11
C ILE A 23 -0.31 -6.94 3.71
N ILE A 24 0.99 -7.12 3.48
CA ILE A 24 2.03 -6.21 3.95
C ILE A 24 2.79 -5.70 2.74
N PHE A 25 2.84 -4.37 2.57
CA PHE A 25 3.75 -3.74 1.62
C PHE A 25 4.93 -3.14 2.36
N ASN A 26 6.14 -3.52 1.96
CA ASN A 26 7.37 -2.93 2.45
C ASN A 26 8.01 -2.10 1.33
N ILE A 27 7.87 -0.78 1.43
CA ILE A 27 8.37 0.19 0.46
C ILE A 27 9.72 0.69 0.96
N THR A 28 10.79 0.50 0.19
CA THR A 28 12.15 0.92 0.58
C THR A 28 12.69 1.97 -0.37
N ASN A 29 13.28 3.03 0.19
CA ASN A 29 13.99 4.04 -0.59
C ASN A 29 15.47 3.64 -0.75
N ASN A 30 15.82 3.12 -1.93
CA ASN A 30 17.20 2.83 -2.30
C ASN A 30 17.88 4.00 -3.04
N CYS A 31 17.17 5.10 -3.28
CA CYS A 31 17.73 6.26 -3.95
C CYS A 31 18.71 7.01 -3.02
N PRO A 32 19.72 7.70 -3.55
CA PRO A 32 20.64 8.52 -2.76
C PRO A 32 20.02 9.84 -2.29
N TYR A 33 18.73 10.08 -2.56
CA TYR A 33 17.98 11.27 -2.19
C TYR A 33 16.63 10.94 -1.52
N THR A 34 16.05 11.93 -0.84
CA THR A 34 14.72 11.82 -0.23
C THR A 34 13.63 11.68 -1.29
N ILE A 35 12.71 10.75 -1.06
CA ILE A 35 11.47 10.59 -1.82
C ILE A 35 10.25 10.70 -0.91
N TRP A 36 9.08 10.93 -1.51
CA TRP A 36 7.80 10.92 -0.81
C TRP A 36 6.90 9.86 -1.44
N PRO A 37 7.08 8.56 -1.15
CA PRO A 37 6.20 7.53 -1.67
C PRO A 37 4.74 7.83 -1.37
N ALA A 38 3.89 7.45 -2.32
CA ALA A 38 2.45 7.49 -2.21
C ALA A 38 1.88 6.10 -2.53
N ALA A 39 0.81 5.74 -1.83
CA ALA A 39 0.10 4.49 -1.98
C ALA A 39 -1.40 4.74 -1.94
N VAL A 40 -2.13 4.22 -2.92
CA VAL A 40 -3.60 4.26 -2.95
C VAL A 40 -4.13 2.82 -3.05
N PRO A 41 -4.78 2.29 -1.99
CA PRO A 41 -4.89 2.87 -0.65
C PRO A 41 -3.56 2.83 0.11
N GLY A 42 -3.40 3.67 1.14
CA GLY A 42 -2.22 3.67 2.03
C GLY A 42 -1.73 5.04 2.47
N GLY A 43 -2.00 6.09 1.71
CA GLY A 43 -1.59 7.46 2.00
C GLY A 43 -0.21 7.79 1.42
N GLY A 44 0.61 8.52 2.17
CA GLY A 44 1.96 8.88 1.73
C GLY A 44 2.80 9.46 2.85
N ARG A 45 4.11 9.37 2.73
CA ARG A 45 5.06 9.89 3.73
C ARG A 45 6.42 10.19 3.12
N ARG A 46 7.23 10.97 3.82
CA ARG A 46 8.65 11.19 3.50
C ARG A 46 9.48 9.96 3.85
N LEU A 47 10.40 9.57 2.96
CA LEU A 47 11.44 8.57 3.18
C LEU A 47 12.80 9.11 2.76
N ASP A 48 13.73 9.18 3.71
CA ASP A 48 15.14 9.46 3.44
C ASP A 48 15.86 8.25 2.84
N PRO A 49 17.07 8.44 2.27
CA PRO A 49 17.87 7.33 1.76
C PRO A 49 18.02 6.19 2.77
N GLY A 50 17.75 4.96 2.35
CA GLY A 50 17.82 3.75 3.18
C GLY A 50 16.65 3.54 4.13
N GLN A 51 15.68 4.46 4.21
CA GLN A 51 14.48 4.27 5.03
C GLN A 51 13.43 3.39 4.32
N ASN A 52 12.56 2.78 5.13
CA ASN A 52 11.43 2.01 4.64
C ASN A 52 10.09 2.47 5.25
N TRP A 53 9.01 2.05 4.59
CA TRP A 53 7.65 2.24 5.01
C TRP A 53 6.87 0.94 4.87
N ILE A 54 6.37 0.44 5.99
CA ILE A 54 5.50 -0.73 6.04
C ILE A 54 4.05 -0.27 6.08
N ILE A 55 3.25 -0.78 5.14
CA ILE A 55 1.79 -0.62 5.10
C ILE A 55 1.17 -1.97 5.40
N PHE A 56 0.36 -2.03 6.46
CA PHE A 56 -0.31 -3.24 6.90
C PHE A 56 -1.81 -3.15 6.58
N PHE A 57 -2.33 -4.17 5.90
CA PHE A 57 -3.76 -4.33 5.63
C PHE A 57 -4.27 -5.64 6.22
N HIS A 58 -5.29 -5.54 7.08
CA HIS A 58 -5.94 -6.71 7.71
C HIS A 58 -6.70 -7.53 6.67
N ASP A 59 -7.48 -6.84 5.82
CA ASP A 59 -8.02 -7.34 4.56
C ASP A 59 -7.40 -6.50 3.45
N GLY A 60 -6.46 -7.12 2.73
CA GLY A 60 -5.67 -6.43 1.73
C GLY A 60 -6.50 -5.88 0.55
N PRO A 61 -6.11 -4.73 -0.04
CA PRO A 61 -6.80 -4.21 -1.20
C PRO A 61 -6.67 -5.20 -2.37
N ARG A 62 -7.70 -5.26 -3.24
CA ARG A 62 -7.64 -6.06 -4.49
C ARG A 62 -6.54 -5.60 -5.44
N SER A 63 -6.14 -4.35 -5.32
CA SER A 63 -5.00 -3.75 -5.99
C SER A 63 -4.57 -2.50 -5.24
N ALA A 64 -3.26 -2.25 -5.18
CA ALA A 64 -2.71 -0.98 -4.76
C ALA A 64 -1.96 -0.34 -5.93
N LYS A 65 -1.94 1.00 -5.94
CA LYS A 65 -1.01 1.77 -6.77
C LYS A 65 0.01 2.39 -5.86
N ILE A 66 1.30 2.21 -6.16
CA ILE A 66 2.39 2.73 -5.36
C ILE A 66 3.38 3.41 -6.30
N TRP A 67 3.83 4.62 -5.95
CA TRP A 67 4.78 5.38 -6.76
C TRP A 67 5.66 6.30 -5.90
N ALA A 68 6.78 6.74 -6.47
CA ALA A 68 7.66 7.72 -5.84
C ALA A 68 7.29 9.14 -6.28
N ARG A 69 7.46 10.09 -5.36
CA ARG A 69 7.39 11.54 -5.63
C ARG A 69 8.71 12.17 -5.24
N THR A 70 9.13 13.22 -5.95
CA THR A 70 10.36 13.94 -5.64
C THR A 70 10.15 15.44 -5.55
N ASN A 71 11.12 16.08 -4.91
CA ASN A 71 11.18 17.52 -4.71
C ASN A 71 9.86 18.08 -4.17
N CYS A 72 9.37 17.44 -3.10
CA CYS A 72 8.12 17.81 -2.47
C CYS A 72 8.34 18.78 -1.30
N THR A 73 7.44 19.75 -1.17
CA THR A 73 7.36 20.62 -0.01
C THR A 73 5.95 20.56 0.54
N PHE A 74 5.80 20.29 1.84
CA PHE A 74 4.50 20.22 2.52
C PHE A 74 4.52 21.09 3.78
N ASP A 75 3.39 21.72 4.08
CA ASP A 75 3.13 22.41 5.33
C ASP A 75 2.76 21.44 6.47
N SER A 76 2.53 21.97 7.67
CA SER A 76 2.14 21.17 8.84
C SER A 76 0.77 20.51 8.71
N SER A 77 -0.06 20.95 7.76
CA SER A 77 -1.35 20.31 7.44
C SER A 77 -1.22 19.20 6.40
N GLY A 78 0.00 18.95 5.89
CA GLY A 78 0.26 17.97 4.84
C GLY A 78 -0.17 18.44 3.46
N ARG A 79 -0.34 19.75 3.25
CA ARG A 79 -0.64 20.36 1.94
C ARG A 79 0.61 21.02 1.35
N GLY A 80 0.75 20.97 0.04
CA GLY A 80 2.01 21.29 -0.60
C GLY A 80 2.01 21.00 -2.09
N HIS A 81 3.18 20.63 -2.60
CA HIS A 81 3.37 20.27 -4.01
C HIS A 81 4.64 19.43 -4.15
N CYS A 82 4.60 18.47 -5.07
CA CYS A 82 5.76 17.72 -5.57
C CYS A 82 6.04 18.10 -7.03
N LEU A 83 7.33 18.27 -7.38
CA LEU A 83 7.70 18.49 -8.79
C LEU A 83 7.17 17.38 -9.71
N THR A 84 7.12 16.18 -9.17
CA THR A 84 6.73 14.99 -9.90
C THR A 84 5.91 14.06 -9.04
N GLY A 85 4.98 13.33 -9.65
CA GLY A 85 4.24 12.33 -8.91
C GLY A 85 3.15 12.93 -8.01
N ASP A 86 2.87 14.23 -8.12
CA ASP A 86 1.98 14.94 -7.21
C ASP A 86 0.56 14.39 -7.27
N CYS A 87 -0.17 14.52 -6.16
CA CYS A 87 -1.54 14.04 -6.02
C CYS A 87 -2.41 15.15 -5.41
N ASP A 88 -2.60 16.21 -6.20
CA ASP A 88 -3.39 17.40 -5.82
C ASP A 88 -2.85 18.12 -4.57
N GLY A 89 -1.52 18.20 -4.48
CA GLY A 89 -0.81 18.86 -3.39
C GLY A 89 -0.93 18.19 -2.03
N GLN A 90 -1.38 16.94 -1.95
CA GLN A 90 -1.56 16.24 -0.67
C GLN A 90 -0.37 15.34 -0.32
N LEU A 91 0.08 15.36 0.93
CA LEU A 91 1.08 14.40 1.42
C LEU A 91 0.51 12.98 1.41
N ALA A 92 -0.74 12.81 1.84
CA ALA A 92 -1.44 11.54 1.83
C ALA A 92 -2.44 11.50 0.67
N CYS A 93 -2.12 10.78 -0.41
CA CYS A 93 -2.96 10.75 -1.60
C CYS A 93 -4.26 9.96 -1.34
N GLY A 94 -5.41 10.59 -1.60
CA GLY A 94 -6.74 9.98 -1.45
C GLY A 94 -7.35 9.42 -2.74
N SER A 95 -6.91 9.92 -3.90
CA SER A 95 -7.35 9.48 -5.23
C SER A 95 -6.19 9.55 -6.21
N TYR A 96 -6.37 8.96 -7.39
CA TYR A 96 -5.43 9.11 -8.50
C TYR A 96 -6.04 10.11 -9.49
N GLU A 97 -5.32 11.17 -9.81
CA GLU A 97 -5.40 11.79 -11.13
C GLU A 97 -4.02 11.66 -11.78
N GLU A 98 -4.03 11.01 -12.94
CA GLU A 98 -2.94 10.80 -13.91
C GLU A 98 -1.50 11.08 -13.45
N VAL A 99 -0.91 10.12 -12.72
CA VAL A 99 0.50 10.19 -12.33
C VAL A 99 1.34 9.31 -13.28
N SER A 100 2.38 9.87 -13.92
CA SER A 100 3.39 9.08 -14.65
C SER A 100 4.32 8.34 -13.66
N GLY A 101 4.66 7.06 -13.93
CA GLY A 101 5.56 6.25 -13.07
C GLY A 101 4.88 5.35 -12.02
N LEU A 102 3.59 5.03 -12.20
CA LEU A 102 2.83 4.19 -11.29
C LEU A 102 3.25 2.71 -11.35
N VAL A 103 3.54 2.10 -10.20
CA VAL A 103 3.62 0.64 -10.08
C VAL A 103 2.24 0.11 -9.71
N HIS A 104 1.65 -0.69 -10.61
CA HIS A 104 0.44 -1.45 -10.29
C HIS A 104 0.81 -2.69 -9.49
N VAL A 105 0.24 -2.79 -8.29
CA VAL A 105 0.47 -3.89 -7.38
C VAL A 105 -0.81 -4.72 -7.24
N PRO A 106 -0.87 -5.94 -7.81
CA PRO A 106 -2.03 -6.80 -7.66
C PRO A 106 -2.18 -7.22 -6.20
N GLY A 107 -3.41 -7.18 -5.70
CA GLY A 107 -3.75 -7.65 -4.36
C GLY A 107 -3.73 -9.17 -4.24
N GLY A 108 -3.78 -9.64 -3.00
CA GLY A 108 -3.88 -11.06 -2.65
C GLY A 108 -2.56 -11.81 -2.51
N ARG A 109 -1.40 -11.14 -2.55
CA ARG A 109 -0.12 -11.73 -2.16
C ARG A 109 0.30 -11.24 -0.76
N PRO A 110 0.59 -12.15 0.18
CA PRO A 110 1.25 -11.77 1.42
C PRO A 110 2.70 -11.31 1.15
N ASP A 111 3.18 -10.39 2.00
CA ASP A 111 4.57 -9.93 2.08
C ASP A 111 5.21 -9.43 0.77
N GLN A 112 4.72 -8.30 0.27
CA GLN A 112 5.20 -7.71 -0.96
C GLN A 112 6.23 -6.60 -0.72
N HIS A 113 7.44 -6.80 -1.22
CA HIS A 113 8.49 -5.79 -1.28
C HIS A 113 8.32 -4.94 -2.55
N VAL A 114 8.28 -3.63 -2.38
CA VAL A 114 8.14 -2.68 -3.50
C VAL A 114 9.34 -1.76 -3.51
N TYR A 115 10.16 -1.93 -4.54
CA TYR A 115 11.26 -1.03 -4.85
C TYR A 115 10.72 0.05 -5.79
N LEU A 116 10.81 1.30 -5.36
CA LEU A 116 10.44 2.42 -6.21
C LEU A 116 11.67 2.83 -7.01
N PRO A 117 11.58 2.89 -8.35
CA PRO A 117 12.70 3.35 -9.17
C PRO A 117 13.01 4.81 -8.84
N GLY A 118 14.29 5.16 -8.95
CA GLY A 118 14.71 6.55 -9.01
C GLY A 118 14.25 7.18 -10.32
N TRP A 119 14.12 8.49 -10.37
CA TRP A 119 13.80 9.23 -11.61
C TRP A 119 14.80 8.98 -12.74
N ASP A 120 16.01 8.51 -12.40
CA ASP A 120 17.04 8.16 -13.38
C ASP A 120 16.78 6.82 -14.12
N GLU A 121 15.72 6.09 -13.76
CA GLU A 121 15.37 4.77 -14.31
C GLU A 121 14.03 4.74 -15.09
N LEU A 122 13.36 5.89 -15.27
CA LEU A 122 12.10 6.03 -16.02
C LEU A 122 12.26 6.94 -17.25
#